data_AF-A0A2U1NSR9-F1
#
_entry.id   AF-A0A2U1NSR9-F1
#
_cell.length_a   1.000
_cell.length_b   1.000
_cell.length_c   1.000
_cell.angle_alpha   90.00
_cell.angle_beta   90.00
_cell.angle_gamma   90.00
#
_symmetry.space_group_name_H-M   'P 1'
#
loop_
_entity.id
_entity.type
_entity.pdbx_description
1 polymer ?
#
loop_
_entity_poly.entity_id
_entity_poly.type
_entity_poly.pdbx_seq_one_letter_code
_entity_poly.pdbx_strand_id
1 'polypeptide(L)'
;MDSHSHLFFDCQFSKFLWGKLKIMAKLDNVSDVWAEVISAVCVRNASNSIWSIVQRLVFGAVVYFIWQERNIRLFEGKDRSMNTIFKQITNIVRLRLLSLNIKWSSEVCKVAEIWDLPGLGRKGAMGVTDDMDIDDIT
;
A
#
# COMPACT_ATOMS: atom_id res chain seq x y z
N MET A 1 -0.69 -22.82 -20.36
CA MET A 1 0.68 -22.55 -19.87
C MET A 1 0.67 -21.12 -19.34
N ASP A 2 0.22 -20.91 -18.11
CA ASP A 2 0.15 -19.58 -17.49
C ASP A 2 1.49 -19.29 -16.79
N SER A 3 2.35 -18.49 -17.41
CA SER A 3 3.51 -17.94 -16.71
C SER A 3 3.03 -16.89 -15.69
N HIS A 4 3.75 -16.70 -14.58
CA HIS A 4 3.45 -15.64 -13.61
C HIS A 4 3.34 -14.24 -14.27
N SER A 5 4.07 -14.01 -15.36
CA SER A 5 3.96 -12.78 -16.16
C SER A 5 2.57 -12.61 -16.77
N HIS A 6 2.02 -13.66 -17.42
CA HIS A 6 0.66 -13.65 -17.98
C HIS A 6 -0.41 -13.43 -16.91
N LEU A 7 -0.23 -14.10 -15.78
CA LEU A 7 -1.10 -14.09 -14.62
C LEU A 7 -1.24 -12.72 -13.94
N PHE A 8 -0.10 -12.07 -13.67
CA PHE A 8 -0.05 -10.88 -12.83
C PHE A 8 0.05 -9.58 -13.60
N PHE A 9 0.63 -9.57 -14.80
CA PHE A 9 0.86 -8.32 -15.52
C PHE A 9 0.61 -8.37 -17.01
N ASP A 10 0.13 -9.46 -17.60
CA ASP A 10 -0.20 -9.51 -19.04
C ASP A 10 -1.71 -9.53 -19.32
N CYS A 11 -2.51 -9.89 -18.31
CA CYS A 11 -3.95 -9.66 -18.32
C CYS A 11 -4.27 -8.14 -18.23
N GLN A 12 -5.14 -7.64 -19.11
CA GLN A 12 -5.60 -6.23 -19.09
C GLN A 12 -6.14 -5.81 -17.73
N PHE A 13 -6.80 -6.73 -17.02
CA PHE A 13 -7.30 -6.51 -15.67
C PHE A 13 -6.17 -6.09 -14.71
N SER A 14 -5.11 -6.89 -14.67
CA SER A 14 -4.01 -6.71 -13.73
C SER A 14 -3.12 -5.52 -14.12
N LYS A 15 -2.89 -5.28 -15.43
CA LYS A 15 -2.18 -4.09 -15.93
C LYS A 15 -2.83 -2.80 -15.47
N PHE A 16 -4.14 -2.67 -15.64
CA PHE A 16 -4.85 -1.46 -15.26
C PHE A 16 -4.86 -1.26 -13.74
N LEU A 17 -5.11 -2.34 -12.98
CA LEU A 17 -5.14 -2.29 -11.53
C LEU A 17 -3.78 -1.86 -10.96
N TRP A 18 -2.70 -2.47 -11.46
CA TRP A 18 -1.33 -2.10 -11.10
C TRP A 18 -0.98 -0.68 -11.51
N GLY A 19 -1.33 -0.28 -12.74
CA GLY A 19 -1.04 1.06 -13.25
C GLY A 19 -1.59 2.18 -12.37
N LYS A 20 -2.77 2.00 -11.76
CA LYS A 20 -3.31 2.97 -10.80
C LYS A 20 -2.60 2.91 -9.44
N LEU A 21 -2.37 1.71 -8.93
CA LEU A 21 -1.84 1.51 -7.58
C LEU A 21 -0.35 1.83 -7.47
N LYS A 22 0.44 1.59 -8.52
CA LYS A 22 1.87 1.92 -8.56
C LYS A 22 2.10 3.43 -8.42
N ILE A 23 1.23 4.26 -9.00
CA ILE A 23 1.33 5.72 -8.90
C ILE A 23 1.10 6.17 -7.45
N MET A 24 0.07 5.62 -6.79
CA MET A 24 -0.20 5.89 -5.37
C MET A 24 0.95 5.44 -4.43
N ALA A 25 1.80 4.53 -4.89
CA ALA A 25 2.94 3.99 -4.15
C ALA A 25 4.30 4.62 -4.55
N LYS A 26 4.31 5.66 -5.41
CA LYS A 26 5.54 6.22 -6.01
C LYS A 26 6.43 5.16 -6.69
N LEU A 27 5.80 4.25 -7.43
CA LEU A 27 6.43 3.23 -8.25
C LEU A 27 6.22 3.53 -9.75
N ASP A 28 6.02 4.79 -10.09
CA ASP A 28 5.73 5.27 -11.45
C ASP A 28 6.81 4.85 -12.45
N ASN A 29 8.06 4.90 -12.00
CA ASN A 29 9.26 4.56 -12.77
C ASN A 29 9.59 3.07 -12.81
N VAL A 30 8.84 2.22 -12.08
CA VAL A 30 9.03 0.77 -12.15
C VAL A 30 8.28 0.25 -13.36
N SER A 31 8.86 -0.67 -14.12
CA SER A 31 8.16 -1.27 -15.26
C SER A 31 6.94 -2.08 -14.81
N ASP A 32 6.13 -2.47 -15.78
CA ASP A 32 5.01 -3.40 -15.54
C ASP A 32 5.46 -4.87 -15.68
N VAL A 33 6.78 -5.13 -15.70
CA VAL A 33 7.33 -6.48 -15.81
C VAL A 33 7.45 -7.10 -14.41
N TRP A 34 6.86 -8.29 -14.22
CA TRP A 34 6.79 -8.97 -12.93
C TRP A 34 8.14 -9.09 -12.20
N ALA A 35 9.17 -9.53 -12.92
CA ALA A 35 10.50 -9.71 -12.35
C ALA A 35 11.12 -8.39 -11.88
N GLU A 36 10.88 -7.29 -12.61
CA GLU A 36 11.40 -5.98 -12.27
C GLU A 36 10.64 -5.34 -11.10
N VAL A 37 9.32 -5.56 -11.01
CA VAL A 37 8.52 -5.15 -9.85
C VAL A 37 8.98 -5.88 -8.59
N ILE A 38 9.21 -7.21 -8.67
CA ILE A 38 9.76 -7.97 -7.54
C ILE A 38 11.13 -7.43 -7.15
N SER A 39 12.03 -7.20 -8.11
CA SER A 39 13.35 -6.64 -7.83
C SER A 39 13.23 -5.28 -7.13
N ALA A 40 12.31 -4.45 -7.62
CA ALA A 40 12.07 -3.11 -7.13
C ALA A 40 11.53 -3.05 -5.69
N VAL A 41 10.64 -3.99 -5.32
CA VAL A 41 9.88 -3.96 -4.05
C VAL A 41 10.42 -4.95 -3.01
N CYS A 42 10.92 -6.11 -3.45
CA CYS A 42 11.34 -7.21 -2.57
C CYS A 42 12.86 -7.33 -2.43
N VAL A 43 13.64 -6.97 -3.46
CA VAL A 43 15.10 -7.19 -3.48
C VAL A 43 15.87 -5.96 -3.05
N ARG A 44 15.41 -4.74 -3.38
CA ARG A 44 16.00 -3.51 -2.85
C ARG A 44 15.76 -3.44 -1.33
N ASN A 45 16.83 -3.19 -0.57
CA ASN A 45 16.83 -3.11 0.89
C ASN A 45 15.56 -2.43 1.42
N ALA A 46 14.71 -3.21 2.08
CA ALA A 46 13.49 -2.74 2.70
C ALA A 46 13.86 -1.77 3.83
N SER A 47 13.87 -0.47 3.52
CA SER A 47 14.04 0.56 4.52
C SER A 47 12.76 0.66 5.36
N ASN A 48 12.87 1.12 6.62
CA ASN A 48 11.70 1.48 7.42
C ASN A 48 11.11 2.85 7.02
N SER A 49 11.40 3.32 5.78
CA SER A 49 10.76 4.53 5.26
C SER A 49 9.28 4.26 5.00
N ILE A 50 8.45 5.29 5.19
CA ILE A 50 7.01 5.17 4.95
C ILE A 50 6.70 4.72 3.52
N TRP A 51 7.48 5.18 2.53
CA TRP A 51 7.32 4.76 1.14
C TRP A 51 7.64 3.29 0.92
N SER A 52 8.71 2.76 1.51
CA SER A 52 9.00 1.33 1.41
C SER A 52 7.89 0.48 2.04
N ILE A 53 7.31 0.95 3.15
CA ILE A 53 6.15 0.29 3.78
C ILE A 53 4.93 0.32 2.84
N VAL A 54 4.57 1.49 2.31
CA VAL A 54 3.45 1.66 1.35
C VAL A 54 3.64 0.74 0.15
N GLN A 55 4.81 0.73 -0.47
CA GLN A 55 5.12 -0.07 -1.64
C GLN A 55 4.93 -1.57 -1.39
N ARG A 56 5.40 -2.07 -0.25
CA ARG A 56 5.24 -3.47 0.15
C ARG A 56 3.78 -3.83 0.45
N LEU A 57 3.05 -2.94 1.12
CA LEU A 57 1.62 -3.13 1.40
C LEU A 57 0.80 -3.18 0.10
N VAL A 58 1.04 -2.24 -0.82
CA VAL A 58 0.35 -2.19 -2.12
C VAL A 58 0.67 -3.42 -2.93
N PHE A 59 1.94 -3.79 -3.05
CA PHE A 59 2.35 -4.96 -3.83
C PHE A 59 1.72 -6.24 -3.26
N GLY A 60 1.82 -6.47 -1.95
CA GLY A 60 1.22 -7.63 -1.30
C GLY A 60 -0.31 -7.70 -1.51
N ALA A 61 -1.00 -6.57 -1.39
CA ALA A 61 -2.43 -6.50 -1.62
C ALA A 61 -2.80 -6.81 -3.09
N VAL A 62 -2.09 -6.22 -4.06
CA VAL A 62 -2.31 -6.48 -5.50
C VAL A 62 -2.16 -7.96 -5.81
N VAL A 63 -1.08 -8.59 -5.36
CA VAL A 63 -0.82 -10.01 -5.58
C VAL A 63 -1.93 -10.87 -4.99
N TYR A 64 -2.33 -10.58 -3.74
CA TYR A 64 -3.40 -11.30 -3.07
C TYR A 64 -4.74 -11.19 -3.79
N PHE A 65 -5.15 -9.97 -4.19
CA PHE A 65 -6.45 -9.76 -4.82
C PHE A 65 -6.51 -10.31 -6.24
N ILE A 66 -5.41 -10.28 -7.01
CA ILE A 66 -5.32 -10.95 -8.31
C ILE A 66 -5.50 -12.47 -8.14
N TRP A 67 -4.81 -13.06 -7.17
CA TRP A 67 -4.95 -14.48 -6.85
C TRP A 67 -6.38 -14.81 -6.42
N GLN A 68 -6.97 -13.99 -5.54
CA GLN A 68 -8.34 -14.17 -5.04
C GLN A 68 -9.35 -14.11 -6.19
N GLU A 69 -9.25 -13.13 -7.10
CA GLU A 69 -10.13 -13.02 -8.26
C GLU A 69 -10.13 -14.28 -9.11
N ARG A 70 -8.95 -14.82 -9.37
CA ARG A 70 -8.83 -16.02 -10.20
C ARG A 70 -9.47 -17.22 -9.55
N ASN A 71 -9.29 -17.37 -8.24
CA ASN A 71 -9.95 -18.45 -7.52
C ASN A 71 -11.47 -18.31 -7.53
N ILE A 72 -12.00 -17.10 -7.30
CA ILE A 72 -13.46 -16.87 -7.36
C ILE A 72 -13.99 -17.19 -8.75
N ARG A 73 -13.31 -16.78 -9.82
CA ARG A 73 -13.71 -17.11 -11.20
C ARG A 73 -13.70 -18.60 -11.47
N LEU A 74 -12.69 -19.32 -10.96
CA LEU A 74 -12.53 -20.76 -11.17
C LEU A 74 -13.54 -21.60 -10.37
N PHE A 75 -13.81 -21.24 -9.12
CA PHE A 75 -14.62 -22.07 -8.21
C PHE A 75 -16.06 -21.60 -8.04
N GLU A 76 -16.34 -20.31 -8.23
CA GLU A 76 -17.68 -19.74 -8.07
C GLU A 76 -18.29 -19.22 -9.39
N GLY A 77 -17.49 -19.12 -10.46
CA GLY A 77 -17.96 -18.57 -11.74
C GLY A 77 -18.38 -17.10 -11.69
N LYS A 78 -17.98 -16.38 -10.64
CA LYS A 78 -18.27 -14.94 -10.45
C LYS A 78 -17.05 -14.11 -10.79
N ASP A 79 -17.28 -12.86 -11.17
CA ASP A 79 -16.24 -11.86 -11.31
C ASP A 79 -16.61 -10.58 -10.57
N ARG A 80 -15.61 -9.94 -9.95
CA ARG A 80 -15.79 -8.62 -9.35
C ARG A 80 -15.28 -7.55 -10.32
N SER A 81 -15.95 -6.40 -10.29
CA SER A 81 -15.49 -5.26 -11.08
C SER A 81 -14.12 -4.80 -10.61
N MET A 82 -13.31 -4.33 -11.55
CA MET A 82 -12.00 -3.75 -11.30
C MET A 82 -12.04 -2.58 -10.30
N ASN A 83 -13.07 -1.74 -10.38
CA ASN A 83 -13.27 -0.65 -9.44
C ASN A 83 -13.55 -1.15 -8.02
N THR A 84 -14.27 -2.27 -7.89
CA THR A 84 -14.51 -2.90 -6.58
C THR A 84 -13.21 -3.35 -5.95
N ILE A 85 -12.36 -4.04 -6.72
CA ILE A 85 -11.10 -4.59 -6.23
C ILE A 85 -10.10 -3.48 -5.93
N PHE A 86 -10.02 -2.46 -6.78
CA PHE A 86 -9.23 -1.27 -6.52
C PHE A 86 -9.60 -0.63 -5.18
N LYS A 87 -10.90 -0.39 -4.92
CA LYS A 87 -11.39 0.16 -3.65
C LYS A 87 -11.06 -0.74 -2.45
N GLN A 88 -11.14 -2.06 -2.62
CA GLN A 88 -10.79 -3.01 -1.57
C GLN A 88 -9.30 -2.95 -1.21
N ILE A 89 -8.43 -2.92 -2.23
CA ILE A 89 -6.99 -2.77 -2.04
C ILE A 89 -6.68 -1.45 -1.35
N THR A 90 -7.22 -0.33 -1.84
CA THR A 90 -6.95 0.98 -1.26
C THR A 90 -7.40 1.05 0.19
N ASN A 91 -8.58 0.53 0.52
CA ASN A 91 -9.08 0.48 1.89
C ASN A 91 -8.19 -0.38 2.81
N ILE A 92 -7.77 -1.57 2.37
CA ILE A 92 -6.89 -2.41 3.17
C ILE A 92 -5.55 -1.73 3.43
N VAL A 93 -4.95 -1.11 2.42
CA VAL A 93 -3.69 -0.39 2.60
C VAL A 93 -3.87 0.81 3.53
N ARG A 94 -4.95 1.60 3.38
CA ARG A 94 -5.29 2.71 4.30
C ARG A 94 -5.42 2.25 5.74
N LEU A 95 -6.20 1.20 5.99
CA LEU A 95 -6.39 0.65 7.33
C LEU A 95 -5.08 0.16 7.94
N ARG A 96 -4.23 -0.47 7.14
CA ARG A 96 -2.88 -0.87 7.58
C ARG A 96 -2.04 0.34 7.93
N LEU A 97 -2.01 1.38 7.09
CA LEU A 97 -1.25 2.60 7.37
C LEU A 97 -1.72 3.30 8.65
N LEU A 98 -3.04 3.36 8.89
CA LEU A 98 -3.62 3.92 10.13
C LEU A 98 -3.27 3.10 11.38
N SER A 99 -3.07 1.79 11.23
CA SER A 99 -2.69 0.91 12.35
C SER A 99 -1.19 0.99 12.72
N LEU A 100 -0.37 1.67 11.92
CA LEU A 100 1.06 1.80 12.16
C LEU A 100 1.35 3.02 13.05
N ASN A 101 2.21 2.84 14.04
CA ASN A 101 2.73 3.96 14.84
C ASN A 101 3.92 4.60 14.10
N ILE A 102 3.62 5.60 13.27
CA ILE A 102 4.61 6.25 12.39
C ILE A 102 4.96 7.64 12.92
N LYS A 103 6.26 7.92 13.05
CA LYS A 103 6.74 9.28 13.39
C LYS A 103 6.43 10.25 12.26
N TRP A 104 5.93 11.43 12.62
CA TRP A 104 5.67 12.50 11.67
C TRP A 104 6.91 12.89 10.86
N SER A 105 6.73 13.02 9.56
CA SER A 105 7.71 13.54 8.62
C SER A 105 7.00 14.12 7.40
N SER A 106 7.70 14.93 6.60
CA SER A 106 7.16 15.46 5.34
C SER A 106 6.69 14.34 4.39
N GLU A 107 7.37 13.19 4.37
CA GLU A 107 6.96 12.05 3.57
C GLU A 107 5.68 11.38 4.09
N VAL A 108 5.46 11.38 5.40
CA VAL A 108 4.23 10.88 6.01
C VAL A 108 3.04 11.78 5.67
N CYS A 109 3.23 13.11 5.65
CA CYS A 109 2.19 14.05 5.19
C CYS A 109 1.78 13.76 3.74
N LYS A 110 2.75 13.54 2.85
CA LYS A 110 2.49 13.21 1.44
C LYS A 110 1.71 11.90 1.29
N VAL A 111 2.09 10.88 2.07
CA VAL A 111 1.35 9.61 2.11
C VAL A 111 -0.07 9.83 2.64
N ALA A 112 -0.23 10.64 3.70
CA ALA A 112 -1.55 10.96 4.24
C ALA A 112 -2.47 11.65 3.24
N GLU A 113 -1.93 12.56 2.43
CA GLU A 113 -2.68 13.25 1.38
C GLU A 113 -3.08 12.29 0.26
N ILE A 114 -2.12 11.52 -0.29
CA ILE A 114 -2.37 10.58 -1.40
C ILE A 114 -3.34 9.47 -1.00
N TRP A 115 -3.24 9.00 0.25
CA TRP A 115 -4.06 7.91 0.78
C TRP A 115 -5.28 8.42 1.56
N ASP A 116 -5.49 9.74 1.62
CA ASP A 116 -6.58 10.41 2.34
C ASP A 116 -6.75 9.87 3.78
N LEU A 117 -5.66 9.85 4.54
CA LEU A 117 -5.61 9.33 5.90
C LEU A 117 -6.08 10.40 6.90
N PRO A 118 -7.19 10.17 7.65
CA PRO A 118 -7.67 11.13 8.64
C PRO A 118 -6.68 11.25 9.81
N GLY A 119 -6.51 12.47 10.33
CA GLY A 119 -5.70 12.74 11.54
C GLY A 119 -4.19 12.85 11.31
N LEU A 120 -3.67 12.25 10.23
CA LEU A 120 -2.26 12.32 9.84
C LEU A 120 -1.90 13.58 9.03
N GLY A 121 -2.79 14.57 8.98
CA GLY A 121 -2.64 15.88 8.32
C GLY A 121 -2.84 17.09 9.24
N ARG A 122 -3.09 16.90 10.55
CA ARG A 122 -3.31 17.99 11.51
C ARG A 122 -2.30 17.93 12.66
N LYS A 123 -1.13 18.55 12.46
CA LYS A 123 -0.33 19.03 13.59
C LYS A 123 -0.60 20.53 13.76
N GLY A 124 -1.64 20.80 14.54
CA GLY A 124 -2.03 22.13 15.01
C GLY A 124 -2.93 22.12 16.25
N ALA A 125 -3.33 20.96 16.78
CA ALA A 125 -4.16 20.86 17.97
C ALA A 125 -3.91 19.55 18.74
N MET A 126 -2.67 19.36 19.22
CA MET A 126 -2.41 18.50 20.38
C MET A 126 -1.05 18.89 20.96
N GLY A 127 -1.05 20.02 21.66
CA GLY A 127 -0.12 20.33 22.72
C GLY A 127 -0.94 20.43 24.01
N VAL A 128 -0.29 20.12 25.14
CA VAL A 128 -0.77 20.12 26.54
C VAL A 128 -1.37 18.80 27.03
N THR A 129 -0.50 17.97 27.60
CA THR A 129 -0.42 17.71 29.05
C THR A 129 1.07 17.40 29.32
N ASP A 130 1.85 18.39 29.75
CA ASP A 130 2.18 18.70 31.16
C ASP A 130 2.86 17.51 31.87
N ASP A 131 4.18 17.67 32.03
CA ASP A 131 4.99 17.44 33.22
C ASP A 131 4.66 16.22 34.10
N MET A 132 5.58 15.25 34.07
CA MET A 132 6.01 14.53 35.27
C MET A 132 7.53 14.37 35.20
N ASP A 133 8.24 15.38 35.69
CA ASP A 133 9.62 15.22 36.16
C ASP A 133 9.60 14.25 37.36
N ILE A 134 10.06 13.03 37.11
CA ILE A 134 10.50 12.11 38.16
C ILE A 134 11.93 12.53 38.45
N ASP A 135 12.14 13.45 39.39
CA ASP A 135 13.42 13.59 40.13
C ASP A 135 13.35 14.51 41.37
N ASP A 136 12.16 14.83 41.92
CA ASP A 136 12.03 15.64 43.16
C ASP A 136 11.35 14.91 44.34
N ILE A 137 11.48 13.57 44.38
CA ILE A 137 11.26 12.80 45.62
C ILE A 137 12.54 12.02 45.92
N THR A 138 13.54 12.70 46.51
CA THR A 138 14.31 12.29 47.71
C THR A 138 15.22 13.43 48.13
#